data_AF-A0A7C2ZLH6-F1
#
_entry.id   AF-A0A7C2ZLH6-F1
#
_cell.length_a   1.000
_cell.length_b   1.000
_cell.length_c   1.000
_cell.angle_alpha   90.00
_cell.angle_beta   90.00
_cell.angle_gamma   90.00
#
_symmetry.space_group_name_H-M   'P 1'
#
loop_
_entity.id
_entity.type
_entity.pdbx_description
1 polymer ?
#
loop_
_entity_poly.entity_id
_entity_poly.type
_entity_poly.pdbx_seq_one_letter_code
_entity_poly.pdbx_strand_id
1 'polypeptide(L)'
;MHWLTRVVNGNIDEGVHRRFVKYSVGEFDGPWLEVSVRGRNVVLKGDVGYEDFIGWFLLTTVDENEECDVKGVIIGKACVEETRKYGGKVSVKGEVHKINVEFSCRVGELREIYERYADECVLMLNIKTRQGSVRSKRKLEYKGFEEERREFCVGRLKL
;
A
#
# COMPACT_ATOMS: atom_id res chain seq x y z
N MET A 1 -8.47 7.07 1.55
CA MET A 1 -9.51 6.01 1.48
C MET A 1 -9.23 5.15 0.25
N HIS A 2 -9.23 3.82 0.37
CA HIS A 2 -8.89 2.92 -0.75
C HIS A 2 -9.84 3.07 -1.95
N TRP A 3 -9.32 2.89 -3.17
CA TRP A 3 -10.07 3.08 -4.41
C TRP A 3 -11.29 2.16 -4.54
N LEU A 4 -11.26 0.91 -4.06
CA LEU A 4 -12.44 0.02 -4.07
C LEU A 4 -13.54 0.56 -3.16
N THR A 5 -13.17 1.07 -1.97
CA THR A 5 -14.14 1.66 -1.05
C THR A 5 -14.81 2.88 -1.65
N ARG A 6 -14.06 3.68 -2.41
CA ARG A 6 -14.59 4.84 -3.14
C ARG A 6 -15.62 4.43 -4.20
N VAL A 7 -15.38 3.34 -4.91
CA VAL A 7 -16.33 2.77 -5.90
C VAL A 7 -17.64 2.35 -5.24
N VAL A 8 -17.56 1.58 -4.16
CA VAL A 8 -18.74 1.13 -3.41
C VAL A 8 -19.57 2.31 -2.91
N ASN A 9 -18.90 3.39 -2.52
CA ASN A 9 -19.54 4.62 -2.03
C ASN A 9 -19.97 5.60 -3.16
N GLY A 10 -19.79 5.26 -4.44
CA GLY A 10 -20.16 6.13 -5.56
C GLY A 10 -19.25 7.34 -5.80
N ASN A 11 -18.09 7.41 -5.13
CA ASN A 11 -17.15 8.52 -5.19
C ASN A 11 -16.07 8.29 -6.27
N ILE A 12 -16.49 8.30 -7.54
CA ILE A 12 -15.64 7.97 -8.69
C ILE A 12 -14.98 9.25 -9.23
N ASP A 13 -13.65 9.27 -9.27
CA ASP A 13 -12.85 10.32 -9.91
C ASP A 13 -11.85 9.73 -10.93
N GLU A 14 -11.01 10.59 -11.51
CA GLU A 14 -9.98 10.19 -12.48
C GLU A 14 -8.91 9.25 -11.88
N GLY A 15 -8.66 9.32 -10.57
CA GLY A 15 -7.77 8.40 -9.87
C GLY A 15 -8.35 6.99 -9.82
N VAL A 16 -9.63 6.88 -9.42
CA VAL A 16 -10.38 5.62 -9.43
C VAL A 16 -10.51 5.08 -10.85
N HIS A 17 -10.86 5.93 -11.83
CA HIS A 17 -11.01 5.52 -13.23
C HIS A 17 -9.75 4.86 -13.77
N ARG A 18 -8.57 5.45 -13.52
CA ARG A 18 -7.28 4.90 -13.94
C ARG A 18 -6.98 3.51 -13.37
N ARG A 19 -7.50 3.18 -12.17
CA ARG A 19 -7.36 1.83 -11.58
C ARG A 19 -8.21 0.79 -12.33
N PHE A 20 -9.38 1.18 -12.85
CA PHE A 20 -10.26 0.28 -13.61
C PHE A 20 -9.80 0.02 -15.04
N VAL A 21 -9.12 0.97 -15.69
CA VAL A 21 -8.57 0.78 -17.05
C VAL A 21 -7.68 -0.47 -17.13
N LYS A 22 -6.95 -0.80 -16.05
CA LYS A 22 -6.14 -2.04 -15.98
C LYS A 22 -6.99 -3.31 -16.10
N TYR A 23 -8.23 -3.27 -15.60
CA TYR A 23 -9.15 -4.41 -15.60
C TYR A 23 -10.09 -4.41 -16.81
N SER A 24 -10.05 -3.40 -17.68
CA SER A 24 -10.94 -3.30 -18.84
C SER A 24 -10.39 -3.97 -20.11
N VAL A 25 -9.18 -4.55 -20.08
CA VAL A 25 -8.52 -5.12 -21.27
C VAL A 25 -8.15 -6.59 -21.05
N GLY A 26 -9.02 -7.51 -21.48
CA GLY A 26 -8.82 -8.96 -21.37
C GLY A 26 -9.62 -9.60 -20.24
N GLU A 27 -9.41 -10.89 -20.02
CA GLU A 27 -9.99 -11.63 -18.88
C GLU A 27 -9.00 -11.62 -17.72
N PHE A 28 -9.50 -11.28 -16.54
CA PHE A 28 -8.73 -11.30 -15.30
C PHE A 28 -9.59 -11.91 -14.20
N ASP A 29 -8.96 -12.69 -13.31
CA ASP A 29 -9.59 -13.25 -12.10
C ASP A 29 -10.07 -12.16 -11.11
N GLY A 30 -9.91 -10.88 -11.46
CA GLY A 30 -10.18 -9.75 -10.59
C GLY A 30 -9.11 -9.56 -9.53
N PRO A 31 -9.24 -8.52 -8.68
CA PRO A 31 -8.34 -8.29 -7.57
C PRO A 31 -8.60 -9.32 -6.45
N TRP A 32 -7.55 -10.00 -5.96
CA TRP A 32 -7.66 -10.98 -4.87
C TRP A 32 -7.26 -10.38 -3.50
N LEU A 33 -8.12 -10.61 -2.50
CA LEU A 33 -7.91 -10.30 -1.09
C LEU A 33 -8.44 -11.44 -0.23
N GLU A 34 -7.57 -12.03 0.59
CA GLU A 34 -7.94 -13.05 1.59
C GLU A 34 -7.88 -12.46 3.00
N VAL A 35 -8.92 -12.77 3.79
CA VAL A 35 -9.00 -12.43 5.21
C VAL A 35 -9.02 -13.72 6.03
N SER A 36 -8.07 -13.86 6.94
CA SER A 36 -7.95 -14.98 7.85
C SER A 36 -7.98 -14.51 9.30
N VAL A 37 -8.86 -15.06 10.13
CA VAL A 37 -8.95 -14.74 11.56
C VAL A 37 -8.59 -15.98 12.39
N ARG A 38 -7.63 -15.85 13.31
CA ARG A 38 -7.20 -16.92 14.23
C ARG A 38 -7.03 -16.39 15.65
N GLY A 39 -8.01 -16.66 16.50
CA GLY A 39 -8.08 -16.10 17.85
C GLY A 39 -8.14 -14.58 17.78
N ARG A 40 -7.16 -13.90 18.40
CA ARG A 40 -7.02 -12.43 18.34
C ARG A 40 -6.16 -11.93 17.18
N ASN A 41 -5.86 -12.77 16.20
CA ASN A 41 -5.03 -12.35 15.06
C ASN A 41 -5.87 -12.23 13.80
N VAL A 42 -5.77 -11.09 13.12
CA VAL A 42 -6.31 -10.87 11.78
C VAL A 42 -5.15 -10.83 10.79
N VAL A 43 -5.27 -11.60 9.71
CA VAL A 43 -4.29 -11.64 8.62
C VAL A 43 -5.00 -11.26 7.32
N LEU A 44 -4.50 -10.22 6.67
CA LEU A 44 -4.92 -9.80 5.34
C LEU A 44 -3.83 -10.17 4.34
N LYS A 45 -4.17 -10.82 3.24
CA LYS A 45 -3.25 -11.09 2.13
C LYS A 45 -3.87 -10.55 0.85
N GLY A 46 -3.13 -9.74 0.12
CA GLY A 46 -3.63 -9.10 -1.09
C GLY A 46 -2.65 -9.22 -2.25
N ASP A 47 -3.22 -9.08 -3.44
CA ASP A 47 -2.49 -8.88 -4.69
C ASP A 47 -1.91 -7.46 -4.80
N VAL A 48 -1.18 -7.22 -5.90
CA VAL A 48 -0.78 -5.87 -6.32
C VAL A 48 -2.03 -4.98 -6.45
N GLY A 49 -2.03 -3.85 -5.75
CA GLY A 49 -3.14 -2.90 -5.65
C GLY A 49 -3.87 -2.87 -4.31
N TYR A 50 -3.49 -3.74 -3.35
CA TYR A 50 -4.00 -3.76 -1.98
C TYR A 50 -2.97 -3.36 -0.92
N GLU A 51 -1.77 -2.96 -1.33
CA GLU A 51 -0.70 -2.51 -0.42
C GLU A 51 -1.16 -1.28 0.36
N ASP A 52 -1.75 -0.32 -0.34
CA ASP A 52 -2.34 0.89 0.23
C ASP A 52 -3.51 0.56 1.18
N PHE A 53 -4.42 -0.34 0.78
CA PHE A 53 -5.53 -0.80 1.61
C PHE A 53 -5.06 -1.45 2.90
N ILE A 54 -4.16 -2.44 2.80
CA ILE A 54 -3.69 -3.22 3.94
C ILE A 54 -2.86 -2.35 4.87
N GLY A 55 -2.03 -1.45 4.32
CA GLY A 55 -1.32 -0.44 5.09
C GLY A 55 -2.29 0.49 5.84
N TRP A 56 -3.27 1.05 5.13
CA TRP A 56 -4.29 1.92 5.70
C TRP A 56 -5.10 1.25 6.81
N PHE A 57 -5.50 -0.01 6.61
CA PHE A 57 -6.23 -0.80 7.58
C PHE A 57 -5.43 -0.98 8.89
N LEU A 58 -4.13 -1.27 8.79
CA LEU A 58 -3.27 -1.33 9.98
C LEU A 58 -3.26 0.03 10.70
N LEU A 59 -2.99 1.11 9.96
CA LEU A 59 -2.84 2.45 10.54
C LEU A 59 -4.11 3.01 11.16
N THR A 60 -5.28 2.56 10.72
CA THR A 60 -6.58 2.97 11.29
C THR A 60 -6.97 2.16 12.51
N THR A 61 -6.33 1.02 12.74
CA THR A 61 -6.62 0.15 13.89
C THR A 61 -5.64 0.35 15.06
N VAL A 62 -4.44 0.85 14.78
CA VAL A 62 -3.40 1.13 15.78
C VAL A 62 -3.54 2.56 16.33
N ASP A 63 -3.17 2.75 17.60
CA ASP A 63 -3.15 4.06 18.26
C ASP A 63 -2.27 5.05 17.47
N GLU A 64 -2.77 6.26 17.25
CA GLU A 64 -2.10 7.26 16.41
C GLU A 64 -0.77 7.76 16.99
N ASN A 65 -0.60 7.68 18.31
CA ASN A 65 0.60 8.10 19.02
C ASN A 65 1.63 6.98 19.12
N GLU A 66 1.30 5.75 18.70
CA GLU A 66 2.24 4.65 18.66
C GLU A 66 3.36 4.93 17.63
N GLU A 67 4.59 4.56 17.99
CA GLU A 67 5.72 4.61 17.07
C GLU A 67 5.70 3.41 16.13
N CYS A 68 6.06 3.67 14.87
CA CYS A 68 6.17 2.65 13.84
C CYS A 68 7.47 2.77 13.07
N ASP A 69 8.02 1.63 12.67
CA ASP A 69 9.17 1.53 11.77
C ASP A 69 8.68 1.28 10.35
N VAL A 70 9.18 2.08 9.42
CA VAL A 70 8.76 2.08 8.02
C VAL A 70 9.96 1.80 7.13
N LYS A 71 9.82 0.80 6.25
CA LYS A 71 10.83 0.49 5.23
C LYS A 71 10.19 0.06 3.93
N GLY A 72 10.53 0.70 2.83
CA GLY A 72 9.95 0.29 1.56
C GLY A 72 10.28 1.21 0.41
N VAL A 73 9.36 1.21 -0.55
CA VAL A 73 9.50 1.98 -1.78
C VAL A 73 8.21 2.74 -2.05
N ILE A 74 8.36 4.02 -2.36
CA ILE A 74 7.30 4.88 -2.89
C ILE A 74 7.59 5.09 -4.38
N ILE A 75 6.60 4.83 -5.24
CA ILE A 75 6.73 5.03 -6.70
C ILE A 75 5.64 5.98 -7.18
N GLY A 76 6.00 7.11 -7.78
CA GLY A 76 5.03 8.05 -8.35
C GLY A 76 5.67 9.31 -8.92
N LYS A 77 4.83 10.21 -9.45
CA LYS A 77 5.27 11.51 -10.02
C LYS A 77 5.37 12.60 -8.94
N ALA A 78 4.36 12.71 -8.07
CA ALA A 78 4.22 13.80 -7.10
C ALA A 78 5.04 13.65 -5.81
N CYS A 79 5.64 12.48 -5.57
CA CYS A 79 6.18 12.15 -4.25
C CYS A 79 7.60 12.70 -3.97
N VAL A 80 8.32 13.31 -4.92
CA VAL A 80 9.79 13.50 -4.81
C VAL A 80 10.24 14.48 -3.75
N GLU A 81 9.69 15.69 -3.73
CA GLU A 81 10.23 16.76 -2.88
C GLU A 81 9.87 16.54 -1.41
N GLU A 82 8.61 16.18 -1.13
CA GLU A 82 8.15 15.98 0.24
C GLU A 82 8.67 14.66 0.83
N THR A 83 8.88 13.58 0.06
CA THR A 83 9.35 12.32 0.65
C THR A 83 10.86 12.25 0.89
N ARG A 84 11.65 13.20 0.35
CA ARG A 84 13.07 13.36 0.73
C ARG A 84 13.26 13.55 2.24
N LYS A 85 12.27 14.15 2.92
CA LYS A 85 12.29 14.35 4.37
C LYS A 85 12.25 13.05 5.18
N TYR A 86 11.75 11.97 4.57
CA TYR A 86 11.66 10.65 5.21
C TYR A 86 12.89 9.77 4.98
N GLY A 87 13.96 10.33 4.42
CA GLY A 87 15.25 9.68 4.28
C GLY A 87 15.26 8.56 3.23
N GLY A 88 16.11 8.73 2.22
CA GLY A 88 16.57 7.58 1.45
C GLY A 88 17.02 7.89 0.03
N LYS A 89 17.45 6.83 -0.67
CA LYS A 89 18.03 6.92 -2.00
C LYS A 89 16.93 7.05 -3.04
N VAL A 90 16.89 8.22 -3.68
CA VAL A 90 16.01 8.52 -4.82
C VAL A 90 16.64 7.95 -6.09
N SER A 91 15.86 7.19 -6.85
CA SER A 91 16.20 6.77 -8.21
C SER A 91 15.13 7.28 -9.16
N VAL A 92 15.55 7.98 -10.21
CA VAL A 92 14.64 8.60 -11.19
C VAL A 92 14.70 7.80 -12.49
N LYS A 93 13.54 7.47 -13.07
CA LYS A 93 13.45 6.84 -14.40
C LYS A 93 12.36 7.53 -15.21
N GLY A 94 12.74 8.48 -16.06
CA GLY A 94 11.80 9.33 -16.79
C GLY A 94 11.03 10.24 -15.83
N GLU A 95 9.72 10.39 -16.04
CA GLU A 95 8.83 11.17 -15.16
C GLU A 95 8.42 10.44 -13.87
N VAL A 96 8.77 9.15 -13.74
CA VAL A 96 8.42 8.35 -12.57
C VAL A 96 9.60 8.26 -11.63
N HIS A 97 9.35 8.55 -10.37
CA HIS A 97 10.36 8.49 -9.32
C HIS A 97 10.14 7.27 -8.45
N LYS A 98 11.24 6.56 -8.15
CA LYS A 98 11.28 5.45 -7.21
C LYS A 98 12.14 5.84 -6.02
N ILE A 99 11.54 5.88 -4.85
CA ILE A 99 12.15 6.41 -3.63
C ILE A 99 12.18 5.29 -2.61
N ASN A 100 13.39 4.88 -2.21
CA ASN A 100 13.54 3.94 -1.10
C ASN A 100 13.48 4.75 0.19
N VAL A 101 12.65 4.33 1.13
CA VAL A 101 12.47 5.03 2.41
C VAL A 101 12.77 4.09 3.57
N GLU A 102 13.40 4.64 4.62
CA GLU A 102 13.67 3.96 5.88
C GLU A 102 13.66 4.98 7.01
N PHE A 103 12.61 4.96 7.83
CA PHE A 103 12.40 5.93 8.91
C PHE A 103 11.49 5.36 10.00
N SER A 104 11.49 6.02 11.16
CA SER A 104 10.52 5.77 12.23
C SER A 104 9.71 7.05 12.46
N CYS A 105 8.41 6.90 12.74
CA CYS A 105 7.47 8.01 12.91
C CYS A 105 6.27 7.55 13.75
N ARG A 106 5.40 8.49 14.13
CA ARG A 106 4.10 8.13 14.74
C ARG A 106 3.15 7.59 13.69
N VAL A 107 2.26 6.68 14.09
CA VAL A 107 1.21 6.12 13.22
C VAL A 107 0.36 7.21 12.58
N GLY A 108 0.03 8.28 13.30
CA GLY A 108 -0.69 9.43 12.74
C GLY A 108 0.04 10.10 11.58
N GLU A 109 1.35 10.31 11.68
CA GLU A 109 2.16 10.92 10.63
C GLU A 109 2.22 10.03 9.38
N LEU A 110 2.32 8.71 9.56
CA LEU A 110 2.28 7.76 8.46
C LEU A 110 0.89 7.70 7.81
N ARG A 111 -0.17 7.88 8.59
CA ARG A 111 -1.54 7.94 8.09
C ARG A 111 -1.70 9.10 7.09
N GLU A 112 -1.18 10.29 7.41
CA GLU A 112 -1.18 11.44 6.49
C GLU A 112 -0.49 11.15 5.15
N ILE A 113 0.60 10.38 5.16
CA ILE A 113 1.30 9.95 3.93
C ILE A 113 0.37 9.11 3.06
N TYR A 114 -0.38 8.17 3.64
CA TYR A 114 -1.33 7.36 2.88
C TYR A 114 -2.48 8.20 2.34
N GLU A 115 -3.03 9.13 3.12
CA GLU A 115 -4.11 10.00 2.67
C GLU A 115 -3.69 10.89 1.50
N ARG A 116 -2.47 11.43 1.57
CA ARG A 116 -1.95 12.35 0.56
C ARG A 116 -1.54 11.66 -0.73
N TYR A 117 -0.93 10.46 -0.64
CA TYR A 117 -0.23 9.87 -1.78
C TYR A 117 -0.78 8.55 -2.30
N ALA A 118 -1.71 7.87 -1.62
CA ALA A 118 -2.17 6.54 -2.07
C ALA A 118 -2.86 6.55 -3.46
N ASP A 119 -3.46 7.69 -3.84
CA ASP A 119 -4.12 7.83 -5.14
C ASP A 119 -3.12 8.06 -6.30
N GLU A 120 -1.98 8.72 -6.03
CA GLU A 120 -1.01 9.14 -7.05
C GLU A 120 0.29 8.32 -7.06
N CYS A 121 0.59 7.67 -5.94
CA CYS A 121 1.81 6.90 -5.73
C CYS A 121 1.47 5.46 -5.31
N VAL A 122 2.30 4.51 -5.74
CA VAL A 122 2.28 3.13 -5.24
C VAL A 122 3.12 3.07 -3.97
N LEU A 123 2.49 2.73 -2.84
CA LEU A 123 3.12 2.69 -1.51
C LEU A 123 3.48 1.25 -1.13
N MET A 124 4.65 0.77 -1.58
CA MET A 124 5.17 -0.56 -1.22
C MET A 124 5.95 -0.50 0.09
N LEU A 125 5.24 -0.20 1.18
CA LEU A 125 5.81 0.01 2.51
C LEU A 125 5.70 -1.25 3.36
N ASN A 126 6.78 -1.60 4.06
CA ASN A 126 6.75 -2.51 5.19
C ASN A 126 6.63 -1.67 6.45
N ILE A 127 5.63 -1.96 7.27
CA ILE A 127 5.32 -1.20 8.48
C ILE A 127 5.41 -2.18 9.63
N LYS A 128 6.05 -1.77 10.73
CA LYS A 128 6.09 -2.54 11.97
C LYS A 128 5.62 -1.65 13.11
N THR A 129 4.65 -2.16 13.85
CA THR A 129 4.08 -1.57 15.07
C THR A 129 4.16 -2.62 16.17
N ARG A 130 3.80 -2.28 17.41
CA ARG A 130 3.63 -3.23 18.52
C ARG A 130 2.43 -4.15 18.29
N GLN A 131 1.35 -3.62 17.73
CA GLN A 131 0.10 -4.36 17.51
C GLN A 131 0.07 -5.16 16.19
N GLY A 132 0.89 -4.81 15.21
CA GLY A 132 0.84 -5.45 13.90
C GLY A 132 1.98 -5.10 12.95
N SER A 133 1.89 -5.64 11.74
CA SER A 133 2.85 -5.39 10.68
C SER A 133 2.21 -5.48 9.31
N VAL A 134 2.72 -4.70 8.36
CA VAL A 134 2.47 -4.85 6.93
C VAL A 134 3.78 -5.24 6.26
N ARG A 135 3.72 -6.22 5.37
CA ARG A 135 4.84 -6.58 4.50
C ARG A 135 4.39 -6.55 3.05
N SER A 136 5.13 -5.86 2.20
CA SER A 136 4.88 -5.77 0.76
C SER A 136 6.15 -6.12 0.00
N LYS A 137 6.01 -6.88 -1.09
CA LYS A 137 7.13 -7.14 -2.01
C LYS A 137 7.67 -5.80 -2.55
N ARG A 138 8.98 -5.71 -2.75
CA ARG A 138 9.68 -4.46 -3.16
C ARG A 138 9.85 -4.29 -4.67
N LYS A 139 9.40 -5.28 -5.43
CA LYS A 139 9.45 -5.30 -6.89
C LYS A 139 8.12 -5.81 -7.41
N LEU A 140 7.62 -5.13 -8.43
CA LEU A 140 6.58 -5.64 -9.29
C LEU A 140 7.25 -6.66 -10.22
N GLU A 141 7.24 -7.94 -9.84
CA GLU A 141 7.72 -9.01 -10.71
C GLU A 141 6.59 -9.37 -11.68
N TYR A 142 6.82 -9.15 -12.98
CA TYR A 142 5.94 -9.68 -14.02
C TYR A 142 6.42 -11.09 -14.34
N LYS A 143 5.93 -12.07 -13.59
CA LYS A 143 5.89 -13.46 -14.08
C LYS A 143 4.54 -13.63 -14.76
N GLY A 144 4.48 -14.44 -15.82
CA GLY A 144 3.28 -14.65 -16.64
C GLY A 144 2.03 -14.95 -15.82
N PHE A 145 0.87 -14.91 -16.49
CA PHE A 145 -0.47 -14.86 -15.89
C PHE A 145 -0.80 -15.94 -14.85
N GLU A 146 -0.05 -17.03 -14.74
CA GLU A 146 -0.59 -18.24 -14.10
C GLU A 146 -0.33 -18.42 -12.59
N GLU A 147 0.73 -17.93 -11.93
CA GLU A 147 1.01 -18.51 -10.58
C GLU A 147 1.52 -17.60 -9.43
N GLU A 148 1.88 -16.33 -9.62
CA GLU A 148 2.69 -15.64 -8.58
C GLU A 148 2.13 -14.35 -7.98
N ARG A 149 0.91 -13.93 -8.33
CA ARG A 149 0.36 -12.66 -7.84
C ARG A 149 -0.21 -12.72 -6.42
N ARG A 150 -0.56 -13.91 -5.95
CA ARG A 150 -1.12 -14.14 -4.61
C ARG A 150 -0.06 -13.83 -3.54
N GLU A 151 -0.48 -13.10 -2.51
CA GLU A 151 0.36 -12.65 -1.38
C GLU A 151 1.47 -11.62 -1.74
N PHE A 152 1.14 -10.63 -2.57
CA PHE A 152 2.05 -9.49 -2.81
C PHE A 152 2.24 -8.63 -1.56
N CYS A 153 1.15 -8.36 -0.84
CA CYS A 153 1.13 -7.63 0.42
C CYS A 153 0.41 -8.43 1.50
N VAL A 154 0.93 -8.39 2.73
CA VAL A 154 0.41 -9.15 3.87
C VAL A 154 0.39 -8.27 5.12
N GLY A 155 -0.81 -8.04 5.64
CA GLY A 155 -1.06 -7.39 6.92
C GLY A 155 -1.28 -8.44 8.00
N ARG A 156 -0.71 -8.22 9.19
CA ARG A 156 -0.96 -9.02 10.40
C ARG A 156 -1.25 -8.07 11.53
N LEU A 157 -2.38 -8.24 12.20
CA LEU A 157 -2.82 -7.43 13.31
C LEU A 157 -3.19 -8.32 14.49
N LYS A 158 -2.81 -7.88 15.69
CA LYS A 158 -3.29 -8.43 16.96
C LYS A 158 -4.36 -7.49 17.51
N LEU A 159 -5.56 -8.04 17.68
CA LEU A 159 -6.69 -7.41 18.34
C LEU A 159 -6.58 -7.54 19.87
#